data_AF-A0A2M8CJJ7-F1
#
_entry.id   AF-A0A2M8CJJ7-F1
#
_cell.length_a   1.000
_cell.length_b   1.000
_cell.length_c   1.000
_cell.angle_alpha   90.00
_cell.angle_beta   90.00
_cell.angle_gamma   90.00
#
_symmetry.space_group_name_H-M   'P 1'
#
loop_
_entity.id
_entity.type
_entity.pdbx_description
1 polymer ?
#
loop_
_entity_poly.entity_id
_entity_poly.type
_entity_poly.pdbx_seq_one_letter_code
_entity_poly.pdbx_strand_id
1 'polypeptide(L)'
;LIHAERRIRQNERTNDSLGRKIIGLPKKLILIEEPEAFLHPNWQSKLADFFLHCMDFSKRYDVRFLIETHSVYLIQKLQYLVAKQSLEAENLNILYFNPDTEKEKFFKMEIRKDGIFKNKFGTGFYDETARLTVDILNSQNNN
;
A
#
# COMPACT_ATOMS: atom_id res chain seq x y z
N LEU A 1 -1.04 5.40 -0.65
CA LEU A 1 0.09 5.33 -1.62
C LEU A 1 0.94 4.09 -1.31
N ILE A 2 0.82 3.05 -2.13
CA ILE A 2 1.63 1.84 -2.02
C ILE A 2 2.88 2.05 -2.88
N HIS A 3 4.06 2.00 -2.24
CA HIS A 3 5.39 2.17 -2.83
C HIS A 3 6.18 0.86 -2.74
N ALA A 4 6.39 0.10 -3.81
CA ALA A 4 7.19 -1.13 -3.76
C ALA A 4 8.71 -0.83 -3.92
N GLU A 5 9.59 -1.23 -3.00
CA GLU A 5 11.07 -1.09 -3.17
C GLU A 5 11.84 -2.35 -2.77
N ARG A 6 12.78 -2.78 -3.61
CA ARG A 6 13.87 -3.69 -3.20
C ARG A 6 15.14 -2.87 -2.96
N ARG A 7 15.82 -3.09 -1.83
CA ARG A 7 17.18 -2.55 -1.61
C ARG A 7 18.18 -3.28 -2.51
N ILE A 8 18.52 -2.67 -3.64
CA ILE A 8 19.79 -2.97 -4.32
C ILE A 8 20.91 -2.42 -3.41
N ARG A 9 21.91 -3.25 -3.08
CA ARG A 9 23.14 -2.78 -2.43
C ARG A 9 23.83 -1.79 -3.36
N GLN A 10 23.57 -0.50 -3.20
CA GLN A 10 24.26 0.57 -3.92
C GLN A 10 25.43 1.08 -3.09
N ASN A 11 26.63 0.79 -3.58
CA ASN A 11 27.89 1.30 -3.08
C ASN A 11 28.40 2.40 -4.02
N GLU A 12 27.58 3.41 -4.31
CA GLU A 12 27.98 4.60 -5.07
C GLU A 12 27.33 5.83 -4.44
N ARG A 13 28.11 6.50 -3.58
CA ARG A 13 27.76 7.78 -2.95
C ARG A 13 28.41 8.88 -3.78
N THR A 14 27.62 9.64 -4.53
CA THR A 14 28.06 10.92 -5.11
C THR A 14 27.20 12.03 -4.51
N ASN A 15 27.83 12.87 -3.68
CA ASN A 15 27.24 14.11 -3.17
C ASN A 15 27.41 15.20 -4.24
N ASP A 16 26.33 15.84 -4.65
CA ASP A 16 26.40 17.15 -5.30
C ASP A 16 26.49 18.26 -4.25
N SER A 17 27.24 19.30 -4.59
CA SER A 17 27.64 20.49 -3.85
C SER A 17 26.53 21.33 -3.19
N LEU A 18 25.26 20.98 -3.41
CA LEU A 18 24.09 21.69 -2.87
C LEU A 18 23.29 20.90 -1.82
N GLY A 19 23.80 19.78 -1.32
CA GLY A 19 23.22 19.06 -0.16
C GLY A 19 21.83 18.46 -0.40
N ARG A 20 21.32 18.49 -1.64
CA ARG A 20 20.09 17.80 -2.02
C ARG A 20 20.40 16.31 -2.16
N LYS A 21 19.82 15.51 -1.27
CA LYS A 21 19.74 14.06 -1.41
C LYS A 21 18.89 13.75 -2.64
N ILE A 22 19.52 13.60 -3.80
CA ILE A 22 18.84 13.11 -5.01
C ILE A 22 18.54 11.64 -4.74
N ILE A 23 17.30 11.36 -4.36
CA ILE A 23 16.75 10.00 -4.39
C ILE A 23 16.67 9.67 -5.89
N GLY A 24 17.65 8.94 -6.41
CA GLY A 24 17.65 8.52 -7.80
C GLY A 24 16.32 7.84 -8.13
N LEU A 25 15.52 8.47 -8.98
CA LEU A 25 14.37 7.80 -9.58
C LEU A 25 14.92 6.62 -10.41
N PRO A 26 14.30 5.43 -10.37
CA PRO A 26 14.61 4.35 -11.29
C PRO A 26 14.34 4.88 -12.69
N LYS A 27 14.96 4.28 -13.69
CA LYS A 27 14.85 4.81 -15.05
C LYS A 27 13.42 4.77 -15.60
N LYS A 28 12.47 4.05 -14.97
CA LYS A 28 11.02 4.07 -15.30
C LYS A 28 10.13 3.92 -14.06
N LEU A 29 9.30 4.93 -13.80
CA LEU A 29 8.25 4.93 -12.77
C LEU A 29 6.88 4.91 -13.45
N ILE A 30 6.03 3.95 -13.09
CA ILE A 30 4.63 3.91 -13.49
C ILE A 30 3.79 4.36 -12.29
N LEU A 31 3.08 5.46 -12.46
CA LEU A 31 2.09 5.96 -11.50
C LEU A 31 0.71 5.49 -11.95
N ILE A 32 -0.07 4.96 -11.01
CA ILE A 32 -1.45 4.56 -11.23
C ILE A 32 -2.28 5.11 -10.09
N GLU A 33 -3.26 5.95 -10.44
CA GLU A 33 -4.21 6.54 -9.49
C GLU A 33 -5.52 5.76 -9.55
N GLU A 34 -6.10 5.53 -8.38
CA GLU A 34 -7.36 4.80 -8.15
C GLU A 34 -7.65 3.66 -9.16
N PRO A 35 -6.77 2.65 -9.32
CA PRO A 35 -6.99 1.58 -10.30
C PRO A 35 -8.27 0.77 -10.04
N GLU A 36 -8.80 0.84 -8.83
CA GLU A 36 -10.07 0.24 -8.42
C GLU A 36 -11.33 0.99 -8.90
N ALA A 37 -11.18 2.20 -9.44
CA ALA A 37 -12.32 3.03 -9.82
C ALA A 37 -13.25 2.25 -10.76
N PHE A 38 -14.54 2.26 -10.44
CA PHE A 38 -15.60 1.54 -11.19
C PHE A 38 -15.49 0.01 -11.20
N LEU A 39 -14.55 -0.60 -10.46
CA LEU A 39 -14.44 -2.05 -10.38
C LEU A 39 -15.29 -2.63 -9.27
N HIS A 40 -15.92 -3.76 -9.56
CA HIS A 40 -16.56 -4.59 -8.55
C HIS A 40 -15.53 -5.02 -7.48
N PRO A 41 -15.90 -5.11 -6.19
CA PRO A 41 -14.97 -5.48 -5.10
C PRO A 41 -14.09 -6.70 -5.38
N ASN A 42 -14.66 -7.77 -5.93
CA ASN A 42 -13.92 -8.97 -6.35
C ASN A 42 -12.78 -8.65 -7.33
N TRP A 43 -13.01 -7.74 -8.28
CA TRP A 43 -11.99 -7.34 -9.26
C TRP A 43 -10.93 -6.43 -8.65
N GLN A 44 -11.28 -5.62 -7.65
CA GLN A 44 -10.31 -4.83 -6.90
C GLN A 44 -9.28 -5.72 -6.21
N SER A 45 -9.69 -6.86 -5.63
CA SER A 45 -8.73 -7.84 -5.11
C SER A 45 -7.84 -8.42 -6.22
N LYS A 46 -8.38 -8.71 -7.41
CA LYS A 46 -7.58 -9.25 -8.53
C LYS A 46 -6.51 -8.27 -9.03
N LEU A 47 -6.66 -6.96 -8.79
CA LEU A 47 -5.60 -5.99 -9.08
C LEU A 47 -4.30 -6.31 -8.32
N ALA A 48 -4.36 -6.83 -7.10
CA ALA A 48 -3.16 -7.23 -6.36
C ALA A 48 -2.39 -8.34 -7.09
N ASP A 49 -3.12 -9.35 -7.60
CA ASP A 49 -2.54 -10.45 -8.36
C ASP A 49 -1.93 -9.94 -9.68
N PHE A 50 -2.61 -9.00 -10.35
CA PHE A 50 -2.09 -8.32 -11.53
C PHE A 50 -0.78 -7.56 -11.24
N PHE A 51 -0.75 -6.74 -10.19
CA PHE A 51 0.45 -5.98 -9.84
C PHE A 51 1.61 -6.90 -9.43
N LEU A 52 1.33 -8.01 -8.75
CA LEU A 52 2.35 -9.02 -8.44
C LEU A 52 2.99 -9.56 -9.73
N HIS A 53 2.19 -9.92 -10.73
CA HIS A 53 2.72 -10.36 -12.03
C HIS A 53 3.52 -9.24 -12.71
N CYS A 54 3.03 -8.00 -12.70
CA CYS A 54 3.77 -6.86 -13.23
C CYS A 54 5.12 -6.65 -12.55
N MET A 55 5.21 -6.88 -11.23
CA MET A 55 6.47 -6.80 -10.48
C MET A 55 7.48 -7.87 -10.91
N ASP A 56 7.03 -9.06 -11.29
CA ASP A 56 7.93 -10.09 -11.79
C ASP A 56 8.57 -9.69 -13.13
N PHE A 57 7.80 -9.04 -14.02
CA PHE A 57 8.34 -8.44 -15.24
C PHE A 57 9.25 -7.24 -14.92
N SER A 58 8.88 -6.43 -13.93
CA SER A 58 9.61 -5.21 -13.60
C SER A 58 11.04 -5.47 -13.11
N LYS A 59 11.29 -6.62 -12.48
CA LYS A 59 12.63 -7.10 -12.11
C LYS A 59 13.59 -7.15 -13.31
N ARG A 60 13.08 -7.42 -14.51
CA ARG A 60 13.89 -7.52 -15.74
C ARG A 60 14.12 -6.17 -16.42
N TYR A 61 13.24 -5.20 -16.19
CA TYR A 61 13.22 -3.92 -16.92
C TYR A 61 13.43 -2.68 -16.05
N ASP A 62 13.74 -2.87 -14.76
CA ASP A 62 13.97 -1.81 -13.77
C ASP A 62 12.79 -0.81 -13.70
N VAL A 63 11.56 -1.34 -13.62
CA VAL A 63 10.32 -0.56 -13.50
C VAL A 63 9.83 -0.57 -12.06
N ARG A 64 9.43 0.60 -11.54
CA ARG A 64 8.74 0.71 -10.25
C ARG A 64 7.29 1.13 -10.44
N PHE A 65 6.41 0.62 -9.58
CA PHE A 65 5.02 1.01 -9.51
C PHE A 65 4.79 1.89 -8.29
N LEU A 66 4.07 2.98 -8.50
CA LEU A 66 3.52 3.81 -7.45
C LEU A 66 2.01 3.79 -7.62
N ILE A 67 1.31 3.22 -6.65
CA ILE A 67 -0.12 3.00 -6.73
C ILE A 67 -0.80 3.83 -5.64
N GLU A 68 -1.67 4.72 -6.05
CA GLU A 68 -2.58 5.44 -5.18
C GLU A 68 -3.92 4.68 -5.19
N THR A 69 -4.51 4.49 -4.01
CA THR A 69 -5.64 3.58 -3.81
C THR A 69 -6.30 3.83 -2.46
N HIS A 70 -7.62 3.75 -2.48
CA HIS A 70 -8.54 3.75 -1.37
C HIS A 70 -9.19 2.37 -1.14
N SER A 71 -8.87 1.38 -1.98
CA SER A 71 -9.44 0.04 -1.91
C SER A 71 -8.89 -0.77 -0.73
N VAL A 72 -9.75 -1.00 0.26
CA VAL A 72 -9.48 -1.95 1.35
C VAL A 72 -9.27 -3.37 0.80
N TYR A 73 -9.98 -3.75 -0.28
CA TYR A 73 -9.87 -5.06 -0.92
C TYR A 73 -8.49 -5.31 -1.54
N LEU A 74 -7.89 -4.28 -2.13
CA LEU A 74 -6.53 -4.34 -2.68
C LEU A 74 -5.52 -4.54 -1.55
N ILE A 75 -5.62 -3.73 -0.48
CA ILE A 75 -4.69 -3.82 0.66
C ILE A 75 -4.78 -5.19 1.34
N GLN A 76 -5.99 -5.68 1.62
CA GLN A 76 -6.18 -7.00 2.26
C GLN A 76 -5.61 -8.13 1.40
N LYS A 77 -5.80 -8.06 0.07
CA LYS A 77 -5.24 -9.07 -0.83
C LYS A 77 -3.70 -9.01 -0.87
N LEU A 78 -3.09 -7.84 -0.83
CA LEU A 78 -1.63 -7.70 -0.70
C LEU A 78 -1.12 -8.29 0.61
N GLN A 79 -1.81 -8.06 1.74
CA GLN A 79 -1.49 -8.70 3.01
C GLN A 79 -1.53 -10.23 2.91
N TYR A 80 -2.58 -10.76 2.28
CA TYR A 80 -2.72 -12.19 2.02
C TYR A 80 -1.57 -12.75 1.17
N LEU A 81 -1.16 -12.05 0.11
CA LEU A 81 -0.05 -12.45 -0.76
C LEU A 81 1.30 -12.48 -0.01
N VAL A 82 1.52 -11.52 0.90
CA VAL A 82 2.68 -11.52 1.79
C VAL A 82 2.64 -12.71 2.75
N ALA A 83 1.49 -12.96 3.40
CA ALA A 83 1.31 -14.10 4.30
C ALA A 83 1.52 -15.46 3.61
N LYS A 84 1.20 -15.55 2.31
CA LYS A 84 1.44 -16.74 1.47
C LYS A 84 2.86 -16.83 0.90
N GLN A 85 3.74 -15.89 1.23
CA GLN A 85 5.12 -15.81 0.72
C GLN A 85 5.19 -15.69 -0.82
N SER A 86 4.08 -15.29 -1.46
CA SER A 86 4.06 -15.00 -2.90
C SER A 86 4.58 -13.58 -3.19
N LEU A 87 4.56 -12.69 -2.18
CA LEU A 87 5.14 -11.36 -2.21
C LEU A 87 6.08 -11.19 -1.00
N GLU A 88 7.34 -10.82 -1.24
CA GLU A 88 8.25 -10.47 -0.14
C GLU A 88 7.80 -9.14 0.48
N ALA A 89 7.67 -9.10 1.81
CA ALA A 89 7.28 -7.91 2.56
C ALA A 89 8.19 -6.71 2.26
N GLU A 90 9.47 -6.98 2.03
CA GLU A 90 10.48 -5.96 1.72
C GLU A 90 10.17 -5.26 0.40
N ASN A 91 9.60 -5.97 -0.58
CA ASN A 91 9.26 -5.41 -1.88
C ASN A 91 7.95 -4.60 -1.85
N LEU A 92 7.27 -4.49 -0.69
CA LEU A 92 6.02 -3.77 -0.52
C LEU A 92 6.19 -2.70 0.57
N ASN A 93 6.22 -1.42 0.20
CA ASN A 93 6.05 -0.34 1.16
C ASN A 93 4.65 0.25 1.00
N ILE A 94 4.02 0.61 2.09
CA ILE A 94 2.71 1.25 2.09
C ILE A 94 2.87 2.55 2.87
N LEU A 95 2.48 3.66 2.26
CA LEU A 95 2.37 4.98 2.87
C LEU A 95 0.88 5.26 3.03
N TYR A 96 0.46 5.35 4.28
CA TYR A 96 -0.89 5.68 4.66
C TYR A 96 -0.99 7.17 4.98
N PHE A 97 -2.02 7.81 4.44
CA PHE A 97 -2.33 9.22 4.69
C PHE A 97 -3.45 9.27 5.71
N ASN A 98 -3.21 9.94 6.83
CA ASN A 98 -4.20 10.11 7.88
C ASN A 98 -4.68 11.56 7.88
N PRO A 99 -5.94 11.84 7.51
CA PRO A 99 -6.48 13.20 7.50
C PRO A 99 -6.69 13.77 8.91
N ASP A 100 -6.82 12.93 9.94
CA ASP A 100 -7.27 13.34 11.27
C ASP A 100 -6.15 13.82 12.21
N THR A 101 -4.89 13.73 11.78
CA THR A 101 -3.74 14.07 12.63
C THR A 101 -3.02 15.33 12.15
N GLU A 102 -3.06 16.39 12.98
CA GLU A 102 -2.35 17.66 12.70
C GLU A 102 -0.81 17.51 12.65
N LYS A 103 -0.25 16.48 13.30
CA LYS A 103 1.20 16.33 13.51
C LYS A 103 1.92 15.46 12.47
N GLU A 104 1.26 14.43 11.94
CA GLU A 104 1.80 13.55 10.89
C GLU A 104 0.69 13.28 9.86
N LYS A 105 0.80 13.89 8.67
CA LYS A 105 -0.19 13.74 7.59
C LYS A 105 -0.10 12.38 6.90
N PHE A 106 1.05 11.70 7.01
CA PHE A 106 1.25 10.36 6.48
C PHE A 106 2.34 9.63 7.25
N PHE A 107 2.26 8.31 7.29
CA PHE A 107 3.30 7.44 7.86
C PHE A 107 3.43 6.14 7.06
N LYS A 108 4.58 5.49 7.21
CA LYS A 108 4.85 4.20 6.60
C LYS A 108 4.20 3.09 7.41
N MET A 109 3.44 2.24 6.74
CA MET A 109 2.86 1.01 7.28
C MET A 109 3.89 -0.11 7.14
N GLU A 110 4.39 -0.62 8.27
CA GLU A 110 5.26 -1.79 8.27
C GLU A 110 4.44 -3.08 8.25
N ILE A 111 4.60 -3.89 7.20
CA ILE A 111 3.98 -5.21 7.10
C ILE A 111 4.93 -6.30 7.60
N ARG A 112 4.40 -7.22 8.41
CA ARG A 112 5.12 -8.42 8.89
C ARG A 112 5.01 -9.55 7.87
N LYS A 113 5.87 -10.56 8.00
CA LYS A 113 5.88 -11.74 7.10
C LYS A 113 4.61 -12.58 7.16
N ASP A 114 3.79 -12.44 8.21
CA ASP A 114 2.47 -13.07 8.32
C ASP A 114 1.34 -12.23 7.69
N GLY A 115 1.68 -11.13 7.01
CA GLY A 115 0.73 -10.24 6.34
C GLY A 115 0.10 -9.19 7.27
N ILE A 116 0.40 -9.21 8.58
CA ILE A 116 -0.20 -8.27 9.53
C ILE A 116 0.63 -6.97 9.58
N PHE A 117 -0.04 -5.82 9.57
CA PHE A 117 0.62 -4.54 9.78
C PHE A 117 0.98 -4.33 11.26
N LYS A 118 2.16 -3.77 11.52
CA LYS A 118 2.56 -3.36 12.88
C LYS A 118 1.81 -2.11 13.34
N ASN A 119 1.62 -1.18 12.42
CA ASN A 119 0.88 0.05 12.66
C ASN A 119 -0.61 -0.19 12.43
N LYS A 120 -1.45 0.55 13.17
CA LYS A 120 -2.89 0.56 12.92
C LYS A 120 -3.22 1.63 11.89
N PHE A 121 -4.22 1.35 11.07
CA PHE A 121 -4.85 2.37 10.25
C PHE A 121 -5.65 3.33 11.14
N GLY A 122 -5.90 4.54 10.64
CA GLY A 122 -6.83 5.47 11.27
C GLY A 122 -8.26 4.96 11.23
N THR A 123 -9.13 5.64 11.97
CA THR A 123 -10.57 5.39 11.94
C THR A 123 -11.15 5.65 10.55
N GLY A 124 -12.20 4.93 10.17
CA GLY A 124 -12.91 5.09 8.90
C GLY A 124 -12.37 4.25 7.74
N PHE A 125 -11.22 3.57 7.88
CA PHE A 125 -10.64 2.76 6.80
C PHE A 125 -11.00 1.27 6.88
N TYR A 126 -10.80 0.60 8.03
CA TYR A 126 -11.19 -0.81 8.23
C TYR A 126 -12.43 -0.99 9.10
N ASP A 127 -12.71 -0.02 9.97
CA ASP A 127 -13.64 -0.12 11.07
C ASP A 127 -15.00 0.51 10.78
N GLU A 128 -15.15 1.28 9.69
CA GLU A 128 -16.39 1.99 9.38
C GLU A 128 -17.59 1.03 9.24
N THR A 129 -17.43 -0.06 8.47
CA THR A 129 -18.51 -1.05 8.30
C THR A 129 -18.89 -1.72 9.62
N ALA A 130 -17.91 -2.02 10.48
CA ALA A 130 -18.15 -2.62 11.79
C ALA A 130 -18.89 -1.63 12.70
N ARG A 131 -18.49 -0.35 12.70
CA ARG A 131 -19.16 0.71 13.46
C ARG A 131 -20.62 0.87 13.02
N LEU A 132 -20.86 1.00 11.72
CA LEU A 132 -22.21 1.11 11.16
C LEU A 132 -23.07 -0.10 11.50
N THR A 133 -22.50 -1.31 11.50
CA THR A 133 -23.24 -2.53 11.88
C THR A 133 -23.70 -2.49 13.33
N VAL A 134 -22.82 -2.06 14.25
CA VAL A 134 -23.17 -1.89 15.66
C VAL A 134 -24.24 -0.83 15.83
N ASP A 135 -24.14 0.29 15.12
CA ASP A 135 -25.13 1.38 15.17
C ASP A 135 -26.52 0.90 14.71
N ILE A 136 -26.58 0.10 13.64
CA ILE A 136 -27.82 -0.52 13.17
C ILE A 136 -28.41 -1.44 14.25
N LEU A 137 -27.62 -2.30 14.88
CA LEU A 137 -28.10 -3.19 15.94
C LEU A 137 -28.65 -2.41 17.15
N ASN A 138 -27.96 -1.35 17.57
CA ASN A 138 -28.41 -0.50 18.66
C ASN A 138 -29.72 0.22 18.32
N SER A 139 -29.92 0.63 17.07
CA SER A 139 -31.18 1.23 16.61
C SER A 139 -32.37 0.27 16.64
N GLN A 140 -32.13 -1.04 16.52
CA GLN A 140 -33.19 -2.05 16.59
C GLN A 140 -33.59 -2.40 18.03
N ASN A 141 -32.66 -2.32 18.99
CA ASN A 141 -32.92 -2.60 20.41
C ASN A 141 -33.60 -1.45 21.16
N ASN A 142 -33.59 -0.24 20.59
CA ASN A 142 -34.22 0.96 21.18
C ASN A 142 -35.65 1.20 20.65
N ASN A 143 -36.22 0.26 19.88
CA ASN A 143 -37.63 0.21 19.46
C ASN A 143 -38.33 -0.99 20.12
#